data_AF-A0A1A8WBD9-F1
#
_entry.id   AF-A0A1A8WBD9-F1
#
_cell.length_a   1.000
_cell.length_b   1.000
_cell.length_c   1.000
_cell.angle_alpha   90.00
_cell.angle_beta   90.00
_cell.angle_gamma   90.00
#
_symmetry.space_group_name_H-M   'P 1'
#
loop_
_entity.id
_entity.type
_entity.pdbx_description
1 polymer ?
#
loop_
_entity_poly.entity_id
_entity_poly.type
_entity_poly.pdbx_seq_one_letter_code
_entity_poly.pdbx_strand_id
1 'polypeptide(L)'
;MSSIDPDIYSFFVSFSDYKKYEQEMNVRYSNNKDNTICETYSWNTKQFGDESANDICIKFKILRKVILSKKKGVNSEILDHKDYSYLNYWLNYMSKNATSSNNLNVKQFQNTMGSVEGDFVAVSFDEKLYDLPEVDYNNMILLKELQTEYSEIFKHSDKILKGNTACIGYFKKYIDTYKKCIIKCPHDETSFCKALKGIKAEYDKTYLNVHGISENCPDKELTILPTFNDVSIRDNMTVAGSVVGPSFGMLLTLLFLYKFTPFGQWIHTKIGRSKVEYNNLYEQNSQSFLNTSDNESINMNDDPYHISYNSMRNL
;
A
#
# COMPACT_ATOMS: atom_id res chain seq x y z
N MET A 1 10.59 22.12 24.66
CA MET A 1 11.78 22.27 23.80
C MET A 1 11.64 21.26 22.68
N SER A 2 11.28 21.72 21.48
CA SER A 2 11.27 20.88 20.29
C SER A 2 12.74 20.64 19.95
N SER A 3 13.26 19.45 20.28
CA SER A 3 14.44 18.96 19.57
C SER A 3 14.00 18.85 18.12
N ILE A 4 14.48 19.75 17.28
CA ILE A 4 14.44 19.56 15.83
C ILE A 4 15.31 18.34 15.61
N ASP A 5 14.68 17.16 15.61
CA ASP A 5 15.33 15.94 15.20
C ASP A 5 15.87 16.21 13.80
N PRO A 6 17.19 16.09 13.57
CA PRO A 6 17.77 16.41 12.28
C PRO A 6 17.03 15.61 11.19
N ASP A 7 16.68 16.23 10.06
CA ASP A 7 15.91 15.54 9.01
C ASP A 7 16.78 14.50 8.28
N ILE A 8 16.92 13.33 8.91
CA ILE A 8 17.76 12.22 8.48
C ILE A 8 17.23 11.52 7.23
N TYR A 9 16.01 11.83 6.80
CA TYR A 9 15.39 11.25 5.61
C TYR A 9 15.45 12.17 4.39
N SER A 10 15.78 13.45 4.58
CA SER A 10 15.83 14.46 3.50
C SER A 10 16.63 14.05 2.26
N PHE A 11 17.64 13.18 2.42
CA PHE A 11 18.44 12.70 1.29
C PHE A 11 17.65 11.83 0.30
N PHE A 12 16.53 11.22 0.71
CA PHE A 12 15.75 10.33 -0.13
C PHE A 12 15.13 11.01 -1.36
N VAL A 13 14.94 12.33 -1.33
CA VAL A 13 14.51 13.09 -2.52
C VAL A 13 15.58 13.09 -3.61
N SER A 14 16.87 13.00 -3.24
CA SER A 14 18.01 12.89 -4.16
C SER A 14 18.68 11.53 -4.10
N PHE A 15 17.93 10.49 -3.74
CA PHE A 15 18.47 9.14 -3.54
C PHE A 15 19.18 8.60 -4.79
N SER A 16 18.62 8.87 -5.98
CA SER A 16 19.18 8.43 -7.25
C SER A 16 20.57 9.03 -7.52
N ASP A 17 20.81 10.27 -7.12
CA ASP A 17 22.11 10.91 -7.29
C ASP A 17 23.16 10.31 -6.36
N TYR A 18 22.81 10.09 -5.09
CA TYR A 18 23.67 9.39 -4.16
C TYR A 18 24.00 7.95 -4.61
N LYS A 19 23.04 7.23 -5.21
CA LYS A 19 23.31 5.92 -5.83
C LYS A 19 24.28 5.98 -7.00
N LYS A 20 24.27 7.04 -7.81
CA LYS A 20 25.31 7.26 -8.83
C LYS A 20 26.67 7.51 -8.17
N TYR A 21 26.71 8.18 -7.02
CA TYR A 21 27.95 8.43 -6.28
C TYR A 21 28.52 7.14 -5.69
N GLU A 22 27.68 6.25 -5.15
CA GLU A 22 28.05 4.88 -4.76
C GLU A 22 28.66 4.09 -5.93
N GLN A 23 28.04 4.15 -7.12
CA GLN A 23 28.56 3.47 -8.32
C GLN A 23 29.93 4.02 -8.72
N GLU A 24 30.10 5.34 -8.74
CA GLU A 24 31.39 5.97 -9.04
C GLU A 24 32.45 5.61 -8.00
N MET A 25 32.09 5.56 -6.72
CA MET A 25 32.97 5.10 -5.64
C MET A 25 33.44 3.66 -5.88
N ASN A 26 32.53 2.74 -6.22
CA ASN A 26 32.90 1.35 -6.49
C ASN A 26 33.88 1.23 -7.67
N VAL A 27 33.67 2.01 -8.75
CA VAL A 27 34.59 2.04 -9.90
C VAL A 27 35.97 2.58 -9.50
N ARG A 28 36.03 3.64 -8.67
CA ARG A 28 37.30 4.21 -8.19
C ARG A 28 38.05 3.27 -7.26
N TYR A 29 37.31 2.58 -6.38
CA TYR A 29 37.84 1.56 -5.48
C TYR A 29 38.46 0.39 -6.25
N SER A 30 37.71 -0.22 -7.18
CA SER A 30 38.21 -1.38 -7.96
C SER A 30 39.43 -1.06 -8.83
N ASN A 31 39.53 0.17 -9.33
CA ASN A 31 40.65 0.59 -10.16
C ASN A 31 41.85 1.11 -9.35
N ASN A 32 41.76 1.12 -8.01
CA ASN A 32 42.73 1.75 -7.10
C ASN A 32 43.10 3.19 -7.54
N LYS A 33 42.12 3.92 -8.10
CA LYS A 33 42.38 5.17 -8.83
C LYS A 33 42.88 6.30 -7.93
N ASP A 34 42.42 6.30 -6.69
CA ASP A 34 42.64 7.39 -5.75
C ASP A 34 43.79 7.10 -4.76
N ASN A 35 44.52 5.96 -4.91
CA ASN A 35 45.55 5.47 -3.98
C ASN A 35 45.17 5.66 -2.50
N THR A 36 43.88 5.51 -2.20
CA THR A 36 43.32 5.88 -0.90
C THR A 36 43.59 4.75 0.07
N ILE A 37 44.27 5.08 1.16
CA ILE A 37 44.64 4.14 2.22
C ILE A 37 43.94 4.49 3.53
N CYS A 38 43.82 3.48 4.37
CA CYS A 38 43.47 3.62 5.77
C CYS A 38 44.60 3.04 6.63
N GLU A 39 44.64 3.42 7.90
CA GLU A 39 45.63 2.97 8.88
C GLU A 39 45.40 1.50 9.23
N THR A 40 45.96 0.66 8.37
CA THR A 40 45.89 -0.79 8.31
C THR A 40 45.83 -1.49 9.69
N TYR A 41 46.66 -1.08 10.66
CA TYR A 41 46.75 -1.72 11.98
C TYR A 41 45.44 -1.62 12.79
N SER A 42 44.72 -0.50 12.68
CA SER A 42 43.52 -0.22 13.47
C SER A 42 42.26 -0.92 12.94
N TRP A 43 42.29 -1.34 11.67
CA TRP A 43 41.14 -1.89 10.94
C TRP A 43 41.25 -3.37 10.59
N ASN A 44 42.46 -3.88 10.35
CA ASN A 44 42.68 -5.18 9.71
C ASN A 44 42.11 -6.40 10.44
N THR A 45 41.92 -6.32 11.75
CA THR A 45 41.38 -7.44 12.53
C THR A 45 39.86 -7.39 12.65
N LYS A 46 39.20 -6.35 12.15
CA LYS A 46 37.78 -6.08 12.39
C LYS A 46 36.98 -6.22 11.09
N GLN A 47 35.75 -6.70 11.23
CA GLN A 47 34.77 -6.73 10.15
C GLN A 47 33.80 -5.55 10.29
N PHE A 48 33.16 -5.18 9.20
CA PHE A 48 32.06 -4.23 9.18
C PHE A 48 30.99 -4.76 8.22
N GLY A 49 30.07 -5.55 8.78
CA GLY A 49 29.10 -6.31 7.98
C GLY A 49 29.76 -7.58 7.42
N ASP A 50 29.72 -7.72 6.10
CA ASP A 50 30.34 -8.82 5.34
C ASP A 50 31.72 -8.45 4.76
N GLU A 51 32.17 -7.22 4.97
CA GLU A 51 33.43 -6.70 4.44
C GLU A 51 34.43 -6.36 5.56
N SER A 52 35.72 -6.33 5.22
CA SER A 52 36.73 -5.88 6.17
C SER A 52 36.50 -4.40 6.53
N ALA A 53 36.74 -4.04 7.79
CA ALA A 53 36.59 -2.66 8.21
C ALA A 53 37.55 -1.71 7.46
N ASN A 54 38.71 -2.23 7.02
CA ASN A 54 39.66 -1.49 6.21
C ASN A 54 39.09 -1.15 4.82
N ASP A 55 38.43 -2.10 4.16
CA ASP A 55 37.82 -1.87 2.85
C ASP A 55 36.66 -0.87 2.95
N ILE A 56 35.83 -0.97 3.99
CA ILE A 56 34.77 0.01 4.27
C ILE A 56 35.36 1.39 4.55
N CYS A 57 36.48 1.49 5.29
CA CYS A 57 37.18 2.75 5.50
C CYS A 57 37.62 3.40 4.19
N ILE A 58 38.25 2.64 3.28
CA ILE A 58 38.70 3.13 1.97
C ILE A 58 37.49 3.58 1.14
N LYS A 59 36.44 2.75 1.04
CA LYS A 59 35.20 3.07 0.33
C LYS A 59 34.53 4.33 0.87
N PHE A 60 34.47 4.49 2.20
CA PHE A 60 33.92 5.68 2.84
C PHE A 60 34.70 6.95 2.45
N LYS A 61 36.05 6.91 2.52
CA LYS A 61 36.90 8.03 2.11
C LYS A 61 36.67 8.41 0.63
N ILE A 62 36.59 7.41 -0.26
CA ILE A 62 36.31 7.63 -1.68
C ILE A 62 34.90 8.20 -1.88
N LEU A 63 33.88 7.65 -1.23
CA LEU A 63 32.50 8.12 -1.34
C LEU A 63 32.39 9.58 -0.92
N ARG A 64 33.02 9.97 0.20
CA ARG A 64 33.11 11.36 0.64
C ARG A 64 33.77 12.27 -0.41
N LYS A 65 34.91 11.85 -0.99
CA LYS A 65 35.57 12.59 -2.08
C LYS A 65 34.66 12.74 -3.30
N VAL A 66 33.93 11.69 -3.67
CA VAL A 66 32.95 11.74 -4.78
C VAL A 66 31.86 12.74 -4.47
N ILE A 67 31.21 12.69 -3.31
CA ILE A 67 30.15 13.63 -2.91
C ILE A 67 30.67 15.07 -2.95
N LEU A 68 31.82 15.34 -2.34
CA LEU A 68 32.46 16.66 -2.35
C LEU A 68 32.70 17.18 -3.77
N SER A 69 33.16 16.32 -4.68
CA SER A 69 33.42 16.69 -6.08
C SER A 69 32.17 17.12 -6.85
N LYS A 70 30.96 16.80 -6.37
CA LYS A 70 29.70 17.19 -7.01
C LYS A 70 29.12 18.49 -6.47
N LYS A 71 29.64 18.98 -5.34
CA LYS A 71 29.18 20.24 -4.75
C LYS A 71 29.63 21.42 -5.61
N LYS A 72 28.75 22.41 -5.78
CA LYS A 72 29.00 23.63 -6.56
C LYS A 72 28.82 24.86 -5.68
N GLY A 73 29.64 25.90 -5.87
CA GLY A 73 29.53 27.19 -5.16
C GLY A 73 30.39 27.29 -3.91
N VAL A 74 30.18 28.35 -3.10
CA VAL A 74 31.05 28.78 -1.98
C VAL A 74 31.21 27.73 -0.87
N ASN A 75 30.31 26.76 -0.77
CA ASN A 75 30.35 25.66 0.21
C ASN A 75 30.77 24.31 -0.41
N SER A 76 31.50 24.31 -1.53
CA SER A 76 31.89 23.07 -2.23
C SER A 76 32.88 22.19 -1.46
N GLU A 77 33.50 22.73 -0.43
CA GLU A 77 34.55 22.05 0.35
C GLU A 77 34.01 21.27 1.55
N ILE A 78 32.72 21.41 1.89
CA ILE A 78 32.13 20.84 3.11
C ILE A 78 30.88 20.02 2.80
N LEU A 79 30.80 18.83 3.41
CA LEU A 79 29.59 18.00 3.40
C LEU A 79 28.51 18.64 4.27
N ASP A 80 27.28 18.70 3.76
CA ASP A 80 26.16 19.23 4.53
C ASP A 80 25.42 18.13 5.31
N HIS A 81 24.38 18.52 6.05
CA HIS A 81 23.57 17.60 6.84
C HIS A 81 22.98 16.45 6.01
N LYS A 82 22.54 16.73 4.79
CA LYS A 82 21.93 15.74 3.89
C LYS A 82 22.96 14.71 3.43
N ASP A 83 24.18 15.18 3.12
CA ASP A 83 25.31 14.30 2.80
C ASP A 83 25.67 13.36 3.96
N TYR A 84 25.77 13.90 5.18
CA TYR A 84 26.05 13.09 6.36
C TYR A 84 24.92 12.11 6.70
N SER A 85 23.65 12.52 6.53
CA SER A 85 22.50 11.63 6.71
C SER A 85 22.57 10.43 5.78
N TYR A 86 22.94 10.66 4.51
CA TYR A 86 23.14 9.58 3.55
C TYR A 86 24.34 8.69 3.90
N LEU A 87 25.49 9.27 4.28
CA LEU A 87 26.66 8.49 4.70
C LEU A 87 26.36 7.62 5.92
N ASN A 88 25.60 8.15 6.87
CA ASN A 88 25.17 7.41 8.05
C ASN A 88 24.23 6.25 7.68
N TYR A 89 23.25 6.49 6.81
CA TYR A 89 22.40 5.45 6.23
C TYR A 89 23.23 4.36 5.53
N TRP A 90 24.19 4.76 4.68
CA TRP A 90 25.03 3.83 3.94
C TRP A 90 25.84 2.93 4.87
N LEU A 91 26.48 3.49 5.90
CA LEU A 91 27.21 2.70 6.91
C LEU A 91 26.30 1.75 7.68
N ASN A 92 25.12 2.19 8.11
CA ASN A 92 24.16 1.33 8.81
C ASN A 92 23.66 0.18 7.92
N TYR A 93 23.42 0.46 6.64
CA TYR A 93 23.05 -0.56 5.67
C TYR A 93 24.15 -1.63 5.52
N MET A 94 25.41 -1.21 5.43
CA MET A 94 26.55 -2.13 5.32
C MET A 94 26.76 -2.93 6.62
N SER A 95 26.63 -2.29 7.79
CA SER A 95 26.85 -2.93 9.10
C SER A 95 25.84 -4.04 9.40
N LYS A 96 24.58 -3.88 8.97
CA LYS A 96 23.47 -4.80 9.28
C LYS A 96 23.51 -6.15 8.57
N ASN A 97 24.38 -6.35 7.58
CA ASN A 97 24.57 -7.66 6.94
C ASN A 97 25.51 -8.59 7.72
N ALA A 98 26.04 -8.13 8.87
CA ALA A 98 26.95 -8.86 9.74
C ALA A 98 26.43 -10.22 10.24
N THR A 99 27.16 -11.30 9.92
CA THR A 99 27.00 -12.63 10.57
C THR A 99 28.05 -12.92 11.65
N SER A 100 29.11 -12.09 11.75
CA SER A 100 30.25 -12.29 12.65
C SER A 100 30.12 -11.54 13.97
N SER A 101 30.65 -12.12 15.06
CA SER A 101 30.73 -11.51 16.40
C SER A 101 31.79 -10.43 16.54
N ASN A 102 32.70 -10.29 15.57
CA ASN A 102 33.80 -9.31 15.58
C ASN A 102 33.52 -8.10 14.67
N ASN A 103 32.24 -7.72 14.58
CA ASN A 103 31.77 -6.64 13.72
C ASN A 103 31.78 -5.29 14.45
N LEU A 104 32.33 -4.29 13.78
CA LEU A 104 32.20 -2.90 14.19
C LEU A 104 30.78 -2.41 13.93
N ASN A 105 30.23 -1.68 14.89
CA ASN A 105 29.05 -0.85 14.67
C ASN A 105 29.45 0.53 14.12
N VAL A 106 28.48 1.33 13.69
CA VAL A 106 28.73 2.63 13.03
C VAL A 106 29.39 3.60 14.00
N LYS A 107 28.98 3.60 15.27
CA LYS A 107 29.57 4.45 16.31
C LYS A 107 31.06 4.13 16.54
N GLN A 108 31.42 2.85 16.61
CA GLN A 108 32.80 2.41 16.77
C GLN A 108 33.63 2.69 15.51
N PHE A 109 33.03 2.55 14.32
CA PHE A 109 33.66 2.95 13.06
C PHE A 109 34.00 4.44 13.08
N GLN A 110 33.05 5.32 13.43
CA GLN A 110 33.30 6.75 13.54
C GLN A 110 34.43 7.08 14.53
N ASN A 111 34.39 6.47 15.74
CA ASN A 111 35.42 6.72 16.76
C ASN A 111 36.82 6.30 16.29
N THR A 112 36.92 5.16 15.60
CA THR A 112 38.18 4.69 15.03
C THR A 112 38.64 5.63 13.91
N MET A 113 37.73 6.01 13.00
CA MET A 113 37.98 6.93 11.90
C MET A 113 38.50 8.29 12.40
N GLY A 114 37.84 8.91 13.38
CA GLY A 114 38.20 10.23 13.89
C GLY A 114 39.49 10.25 14.72
N SER A 115 39.89 9.13 15.31
CA SER A 115 41.09 9.05 16.15
C SER A 115 42.36 8.65 15.40
N VAL A 116 42.22 7.84 14.35
CA VAL A 116 43.36 7.21 13.69
C VAL A 116 43.64 7.82 12.32
N GLU A 117 42.61 8.20 11.56
CA GLU A 117 42.80 8.66 10.19
C GLU A 117 43.10 10.16 10.15
N GLY A 118 44.33 10.51 9.73
CA GLY A 118 44.82 11.89 9.67
C GLY A 118 43.90 12.87 8.92
N ASP A 119 43.19 12.38 7.90
CA ASP A 119 42.21 13.14 7.11
C ASP A 119 41.05 13.70 7.95
N PHE A 120 40.79 13.12 9.13
CA PHE A 120 39.64 13.42 9.99
C PHE A 120 40.03 13.96 11.36
N VAL A 121 41.33 14.07 11.67
CA VAL A 121 41.81 14.68 12.93
C VAL A 121 41.41 16.16 13.02
N ALA A 122 41.39 16.88 11.89
CA ALA A 122 40.95 18.27 11.80
C ALA A 122 39.46 18.44 11.40
N VAL A 123 38.79 17.36 11.00
CA VAL A 123 37.39 17.35 10.55
C VAL A 123 36.59 16.48 11.50
N SER A 124 36.13 17.07 12.61
CA SER A 124 35.27 16.36 13.56
C SER A 124 34.00 15.87 12.88
N PHE A 125 33.68 14.60 13.06
CA PHE A 125 32.40 14.05 12.64
C PHE A 125 31.24 14.57 13.49
N ASP A 126 31.49 15.15 14.67
CA ASP A 126 30.48 15.73 15.59
C ASP A 126 29.28 14.79 15.81
N GLU A 127 29.54 13.49 16.00
CA GLU A 127 28.50 12.47 16.19
C GLU A 127 27.50 12.30 15.01
N LYS A 128 27.84 12.79 13.81
CA LYS A 128 26.99 12.68 12.61
C LYS A 128 26.87 11.25 12.05
N LEU A 129 27.75 10.34 12.45
CA LEU A 129 27.70 8.91 12.12
C LEU A 129 27.44 8.10 13.39
N TYR A 130 26.36 7.34 13.40
CA TYR A 130 25.87 6.66 14.58
C TYR A 130 24.99 5.46 14.22
N ASP A 131 24.80 4.55 15.17
CA ASP A 131 23.91 3.42 14.99
C ASP A 131 22.45 3.90 14.92
N LEU A 132 21.79 3.68 13.78
CA LEU A 132 20.40 4.10 13.59
C LEU A 132 19.49 3.29 14.53
N PRO A 133 18.51 3.95 15.20
CA PRO A 133 17.43 3.24 15.86
C PRO A 133 16.73 2.29 14.87
N GLU A 134 16.31 1.13 15.35
CA GLU A 134 15.73 0.09 14.49
C GLU A 134 14.51 0.58 13.70
N VAL A 135 13.67 1.40 14.33
CA VAL A 135 12.51 2.03 13.69
C VAL A 135 12.94 2.88 12.50
N ASP A 136 13.98 3.70 12.68
CA ASP A 136 14.44 4.61 11.63
C ASP A 136 15.11 3.84 10.50
N TYR A 137 15.94 2.86 10.84
CA TYR A 137 16.56 1.95 9.87
C TYR A 137 15.49 1.27 9.00
N ASN A 138 14.49 0.64 9.61
CA ASN A 138 13.41 -0.05 8.88
C ASN A 138 12.62 0.90 7.98
N ASN A 139 12.37 2.12 8.44
CA ASN A 139 11.73 3.17 7.64
C ASN A 139 12.62 3.57 6.44
N MET A 140 13.93 3.70 6.62
CA MET A 140 14.86 3.99 5.51
C MET A 140 14.93 2.84 4.50
N ILE A 141 14.90 1.58 4.94
CA ILE A 141 14.82 0.42 4.05
C ILE A 141 13.56 0.49 3.19
N LEU A 142 12.41 0.82 3.80
CA LEU A 142 11.15 0.94 3.07
C LEU A 142 11.19 2.08 2.03
N LEU A 143 11.79 3.23 2.33
CA LEU A 143 11.97 4.32 1.36
C LEU A 143 12.95 3.93 0.24
N LYS A 144 14.00 3.17 0.56
CA LYS A 144 14.93 2.63 -0.44
C LYS A 144 14.23 1.65 -1.38
N GLU A 145 13.36 0.77 -0.87
CA GLU A 145 12.53 -0.11 -1.68
C GLU A 145 11.62 0.70 -2.61
N LEU A 146 10.94 1.71 -2.08
CA LEU A 146 10.09 2.61 -2.85
C LEU A 146 10.84 3.26 -4.03
N GLN A 147 12.03 3.80 -3.77
CA GLN A 147 12.88 4.42 -4.81
C GLN A 147 13.43 3.40 -5.82
N THR A 148 13.68 2.16 -5.38
CA THR A 148 14.11 1.07 -6.26
C THR A 148 12.99 0.73 -7.24
N GLU A 149 11.78 0.50 -6.73
CA GLU A 149 10.60 0.23 -7.57
C GLU A 149 10.28 1.40 -8.51
N TYR A 150 10.50 2.65 -8.07
CA TYR A 150 10.38 3.80 -8.96
C TYR A 150 11.36 3.74 -10.13
N SER A 151 12.61 3.35 -9.87
CA SER A 151 13.65 3.21 -10.89
C SER A 151 13.34 2.10 -11.91
N GLU A 152 12.69 1.01 -11.48
CA GLU A 152 12.29 -0.09 -12.37
C GLU A 152 11.26 0.35 -13.42
N ILE A 153 10.38 1.30 -13.10
CA ILE A 153 9.40 1.86 -14.05
C ILE A 153 10.11 2.45 -15.28
N PHE A 154 11.22 3.17 -15.07
CA PHE A 154 11.96 3.83 -16.16
C PHE A 154 12.62 2.86 -17.13
N LYS A 155 12.92 1.62 -16.71
CA LYS A 155 13.42 0.57 -17.62
C LYS A 155 12.39 0.16 -18.66
N HIS A 156 11.13 0.55 -18.48
CA HIS A 156 10.03 0.31 -19.41
C HIS A 156 9.51 1.59 -20.07
N SER A 157 10.24 2.70 -19.93
CA SER A 157 9.86 4.00 -20.51
C SER A 157 9.56 3.92 -22.01
N ASP A 158 10.40 3.25 -22.82
CA ASP A 158 10.16 3.08 -24.25
C ASP A 158 8.83 2.37 -24.58
N LYS A 159 8.42 1.41 -23.73
CA LYS A 159 7.14 0.71 -23.90
C LYS A 159 5.96 1.59 -23.51
N ILE A 160 6.13 2.34 -22.42
CA ILE A 160 5.13 3.27 -21.93
C ILE A 160 4.90 4.41 -22.94
N LEU A 161 5.97 4.97 -23.49
CA LEU A 161 5.92 6.05 -24.49
C LEU A 161 5.26 5.62 -25.81
N LYS A 162 5.25 4.33 -26.13
CA LYS A 162 4.50 3.81 -27.30
C LYS A 162 2.99 3.81 -27.11
N GLY A 163 2.49 3.92 -25.87
CA GLY A 163 1.07 4.08 -25.53
C GLY A 163 0.14 2.89 -25.78
N ASN A 164 0.66 1.77 -26.30
CA ASN A 164 -0.15 0.61 -26.67
C ASN A 164 -0.36 -0.41 -25.53
N THR A 165 0.15 -0.14 -24.32
CA THR A 165 0.10 -1.08 -23.18
C THR A 165 -0.44 -0.37 -21.94
N ALA A 166 -1.23 -1.09 -21.13
CA ALA A 166 -1.63 -0.63 -19.81
C ALA A 166 -0.38 -0.37 -18.94
N CYS A 167 -0.30 0.82 -18.36
CA CYS A 167 0.81 1.24 -17.53
C CYS A 167 0.76 0.64 -16.13
N ILE A 168 -0.44 0.37 -15.57
CA ILE A 168 -0.62 -0.05 -14.18
C ILE A 168 0.24 -1.26 -13.79
N GLY A 169 0.50 -2.18 -14.73
CA GLY A 169 1.37 -3.33 -14.51
C GLY A 169 2.78 -2.94 -14.06
N TYR A 170 3.33 -1.87 -14.62
CA TYR A 170 4.67 -1.36 -14.26
C TYR A 170 4.68 -0.62 -12.92
N PHE A 171 3.57 0.05 -12.56
CA PHE A 171 3.49 0.87 -11.35
C PHE A 171 3.03 0.09 -10.12
N LYS A 172 2.44 -1.11 -10.29
CA LYS A 172 1.83 -1.87 -9.20
C LYS A 172 2.73 -2.01 -7.97
N LYS A 173 3.98 -2.45 -8.16
CA LYS A 173 4.94 -2.61 -7.04
C LYS A 173 5.29 -1.29 -6.36
N TYR A 174 5.49 -0.23 -7.14
CA TYR A 174 5.76 1.11 -6.62
C TYR A 174 4.58 1.62 -5.78
N ILE A 175 3.35 1.52 -6.30
CA ILE A 175 2.13 1.93 -5.61
C ILE A 175 1.90 1.10 -4.34
N ASP A 176 2.06 -0.21 -4.40
CA ASP A 176 1.87 -1.08 -3.24
C ASP A 176 2.92 -0.83 -2.15
N THR A 177 4.15 -0.50 -2.54
CA THR A 177 5.20 -0.07 -1.60
C THR A 177 4.89 1.32 -1.03
N TYR A 178 4.39 2.25 -1.83
CA TYR A 178 3.96 3.57 -1.37
C TYR A 178 2.84 3.47 -0.33
N LYS A 179 1.88 2.55 -0.51
CA LYS A 179 0.82 2.30 0.48
C LYS A 179 1.38 1.88 1.85
N LYS A 180 2.43 1.04 1.86
CA LYS A 180 3.13 0.65 3.09
C LYS A 180 3.83 1.84 3.76
N CYS A 181 4.29 2.82 2.98
CA CYS A 181 4.86 4.05 3.52
C CYS A 181 3.76 4.97 4.06
N ILE A 182 2.72 5.25 3.28
CA ILE A 182 1.73 6.28 3.62
C ILE A 182 0.90 5.92 4.84
N ILE A 183 0.65 4.63 5.11
CA ILE A 183 -0.05 4.20 6.33
C ILE A 183 0.70 4.54 7.62
N LYS A 184 2.02 4.73 7.55
CA LYS A 184 2.86 5.24 8.66
C LYS A 184 2.78 6.76 8.82
N CYS A 185 2.04 7.45 7.96
CA CYS A 185 1.91 8.90 7.90
C CYS A 185 0.46 9.37 8.12
N PRO A 186 -0.13 9.14 9.31
CA PRO A 186 -1.42 9.75 9.65
C PRO A 186 -1.32 11.28 9.78
N HIS A 187 -0.10 11.79 10.05
CA HIS A 187 0.22 13.21 10.14
C HIS A 187 1.50 13.51 9.34
N ASP A 188 1.53 14.64 8.63
CA ASP A 188 2.62 15.04 7.71
C ASP A 188 3.91 15.50 8.41
N GLU A 189 3.95 15.53 9.74
CA GLU A 189 4.97 16.31 10.48
C GLU A 189 6.29 15.57 10.75
N THR A 190 6.29 14.23 10.71
CA THR A 190 7.51 13.44 10.94
C THR A 190 8.50 13.59 9.79
N SER A 191 9.79 13.44 10.06
CA SER A 191 10.86 13.52 9.05
C SER A 191 10.67 12.46 7.95
N PHE A 192 10.26 11.24 8.32
CA PHE A 192 9.88 10.19 7.37
C PHE A 192 8.74 10.63 6.43
N CYS A 193 7.67 11.23 6.97
CA CYS A 193 6.52 11.65 6.17
C CYS A 193 6.84 12.86 5.29
N LYS A 194 7.68 13.78 5.76
CA LYS A 194 8.22 14.87 4.94
C LYS A 194 9.03 14.35 3.75
N ALA A 195 9.89 13.35 3.97
CA ALA A 195 10.63 12.71 2.88
C ALA A 195 9.69 12.01 1.90
N LEU A 196 8.71 11.22 2.37
CA LEU A 196 7.71 10.58 1.52
C LEU A 196 6.93 11.59 0.67
N LYS A 197 6.55 12.72 1.27
CA LYS A 197 5.89 13.83 0.59
C LYS A 197 6.77 14.45 -0.50
N GLY A 198 8.07 14.61 -0.22
CA GLY A 198 9.06 15.04 -1.21
C GLY A 198 9.18 14.08 -2.39
N ILE A 199 9.22 12.77 -2.13
CA ILE A 199 9.23 11.73 -3.18
C ILE A 199 7.95 11.81 -4.02
N LYS A 200 6.78 11.95 -3.38
CA LYS A 200 5.50 12.07 -4.08
C LYS A 200 5.48 13.31 -4.98
N ALA A 201 5.97 14.45 -4.49
CA ALA A 201 6.03 15.68 -5.27
C ALA A 201 6.91 15.53 -6.52
N GLU A 202 8.06 14.85 -6.40
CA GLU A 202 8.93 14.57 -7.55
C GLU A 202 8.28 13.61 -8.55
N TYR A 203 7.56 12.60 -8.04
CA TYR A 203 6.76 11.69 -8.86
C TYR A 203 5.69 12.46 -9.65
N ASP A 204 4.89 13.29 -8.97
CA ASP A 204 3.82 14.07 -9.61
C ASP A 204 4.42 15.00 -10.68
N LYS A 205 5.53 15.66 -10.37
CA LYS A 205 6.23 16.58 -11.31
C LYS A 205 6.82 15.87 -12.53
N THR A 206 7.41 14.69 -12.34
CA THR A 206 8.13 14.00 -13.43
C THR A 206 7.19 13.17 -14.29
N TYR A 207 6.21 12.51 -13.67
CA TYR A 207 5.35 11.56 -14.33
C TYR A 207 3.97 12.13 -14.68
N LEU A 208 3.33 12.88 -13.77
CA LEU A 208 1.96 13.39 -13.93
C LEU A 208 1.85 14.81 -14.52
N ASN A 209 2.97 15.52 -14.68
CA ASN A 209 2.96 16.86 -15.25
C ASN A 209 2.47 16.86 -16.72
N VAL A 210 2.03 18.03 -17.20
CA VAL A 210 1.75 18.27 -18.63
C VAL A 210 3.05 18.02 -19.41
N HIS A 211 2.99 17.14 -20.42
CA HIS A 211 4.13 16.51 -21.12
C HIS A 211 4.90 15.42 -20.36
N GLY A 212 4.35 14.92 -19.25
CA GLY A 212 4.89 13.78 -18.51
C GLY A 212 4.67 12.46 -19.24
N ILE A 213 5.41 11.42 -18.82
CA ILE A 213 5.31 10.07 -19.40
C ILE A 213 3.87 9.50 -19.31
N SER A 214 3.07 9.99 -18.35
CA SER A 214 1.68 9.59 -18.16
C SER A 214 0.71 9.96 -19.29
N GLU A 215 1.05 10.90 -20.18
CA GLU A 215 0.18 11.25 -21.32
C GLU A 215 -0.07 10.06 -22.26
N ASN A 216 0.92 9.18 -22.36
CA ASN A 216 0.83 7.97 -23.18
C ASN A 216 0.21 6.79 -22.43
N CYS A 217 -0.20 6.95 -21.16
CA CYS A 217 -0.80 5.89 -20.37
C CYS A 217 -2.32 5.89 -20.48
N PRO A 218 -2.95 4.85 -21.07
CA PRO A 218 -4.41 4.75 -21.17
C PRO A 218 -5.10 4.71 -19.80
N ASP A 219 -4.40 4.21 -18.79
CA ASP A 219 -4.87 3.94 -17.43
C ASP A 219 -4.14 4.81 -16.39
N LYS A 220 -3.75 6.04 -16.77
CA LYS A 220 -3.04 6.99 -15.90
C LYS A 220 -3.75 7.29 -14.57
N GLU A 221 -5.07 7.19 -14.52
CA GLU A 221 -5.83 7.42 -13.28
C GLU A 221 -5.52 6.37 -12.22
N LEU A 222 -5.15 5.15 -12.63
CA LEU A 222 -4.78 4.06 -11.73
C LEU A 222 -3.35 4.19 -11.19
N THR A 223 -2.55 5.09 -11.76
CA THR A 223 -1.17 5.32 -11.33
C THR A 223 -1.04 6.49 -10.35
N ILE A 224 -2.13 7.22 -10.08
CA ILE A 224 -2.19 8.26 -9.05
C ILE A 224 -1.93 7.63 -7.68
N LEU A 225 -0.94 8.19 -6.97
CA LEU A 225 -0.58 7.71 -5.63
C LEU A 225 -1.69 8.02 -4.62
N PRO A 226 -2.11 7.04 -3.80
CA PRO A 226 -3.21 7.20 -2.86
C PRO A 226 -2.82 8.11 -1.68
N THR A 227 -3.81 8.73 -1.05
CA THR A 227 -3.64 9.42 0.23
C THR A 227 -3.71 8.45 1.41
N PHE A 228 -3.35 8.91 2.61
CA PHE A 228 -3.54 8.14 3.85
C PHE A 228 -5.00 7.66 4.00
N ASN A 229 -5.97 8.56 3.74
CA ASN A 229 -7.40 8.25 3.87
C ASN A 229 -7.84 7.16 2.88
N ASP A 230 -7.34 7.20 1.64
CA ASP A 230 -7.68 6.20 0.62
C ASP A 230 -7.24 4.78 1.02
N VAL A 231 -6.11 4.67 1.72
CA VAL A 231 -5.58 3.39 2.23
C VAL A 231 -6.31 2.97 3.51
N SER A 232 -6.47 3.89 4.47
CA SER A 232 -7.11 3.59 5.76
C SER A 232 -8.58 3.17 5.61
N ILE A 233 -9.34 3.82 4.72
CA ILE A 233 -10.73 3.45 4.45
C ILE A 233 -10.79 2.06 3.80
N ARG A 234 -9.89 1.75 2.88
CA ARG A 234 -9.86 0.47 2.16
C ARG A 234 -9.56 -0.70 3.09
N ASP A 235 -8.66 -0.53 4.05
CA ASP A 235 -8.38 -1.57 5.06
C ASP A 235 -9.62 -1.82 5.93
N ASN A 236 -10.30 -0.76 6.37
CA ASN A 236 -11.53 -0.88 7.14
C ASN A 236 -12.67 -1.52 6.33
N MET A 237 -12.84 -1.18 5.05
CA MET A 237 -13.82 -1.80 4.16
C MET A 237 -13.48 -3.26 3.84
N THR A 238 -12.20 -3.63 3.76
CA THR A 238 -11.76 -5.01 3.53
C THR A 238 -12.07 -5.89 4.74
N VAL A 239 -11.88 -5.37 5.95
CA VAL A 239 -12.27 -6.05 7.21
C VAL A 239 -13.80 -6.11 7.34
N ALA A 240 -14.51 -5.01 7.08
CA ALA A 240 -15.98 -4.99 7.14
C ALA A 240 -16.62 -5.90 6.07
N GLY A 241 -16.09 -5.93 4.84
CA GLY A 241 -16.60 -6.76 3.76
C GLY A 241 -16.35 -8.25 3.97
N SER A 242 -15.22 -8.63 4.56
CA SER A 242 -14.90 -10.03 4.89
C SER A 242 -15.65 -10.56 6.12
N VAL A 243 -15.99 -9.70 7.08
CA VAL A 243 -16.73 -10.08 8.30
C VAL A 243 -18.23 -9.96 8.12
N VAL A 244 -18.72 -8.85 7.55
CA VAL A 244 -20.17 -8.55 7.43
C VAL A 244 -20.76 -9.14 6.15
N GLY A 245 -20.00 -9.21 5.06
CA GLY A 245 -20.46 -9.71 3.76
C GLY A 245 -21.00 -11.15 3.81
N PRO A 246 -20.27 -12.12 4.40
CA PRO A 246 -20.77 -13.47 4.59
C PRO A 246 -21.99 -13.53 5.52
N SER A 247 -22.03 -12.72 6.58
CA SER A 247 -23.18 -12.66 7.51
C SER A 247 -24.45 -12.14 6.82
N PHE A 248 -24.33 -11.12 5.96
CA PHE A 248 -25.46 -10.59 5.21
C PHE A 248 -25.92 -11.54 4.10
N GLY A 249 -24.98 -12.18 3.39
CA GLY A 249 -25.28 -13.19 2.38
C GLY A 249 -25.97 -14.42 2.98
N MET A 250 -25.51 -14.88 4.14
CA MET A 250 -26.11 -15.99 4.88
C MET A 250 -27.54 -15.64 5.38
N LEU A 251 -27.74 -14.44 5.91
CA LEU A 251 -29.08 -13.99 6.33
C LEU A 251 -30.06 -13.94 5.16
N LEU A 252 -29.66 -13.37 4.03
CA LEU A 252 -30.49 -13.27 2.84
C LEU A 252 -30.83 -14.65 2.27
N THR A 253 -29.83 -15.54 2.15
CA THR A 253 -30.07 -16.91 1.70
C THR A 253 -30.99 -17.69 2.62
N LEU A 254 -30.85 -17.55 3.95
CA LEU A 254 -31.78 -18.14 4.92
C LEU A 254 -33.21 -17.61 4.79
N LEU A 255 -33.40 -16.30 4.58
CA LEU A 255 -34.73 -15.71 4.34
C LEU A 255 -35.37 -16.21 3.04
N PHE A 256 -34.59 -16.32 1.97
CA PHE A 256 -35.06 -16.91 0.73
C PHE A 256 -35.45 -18.37 0.92
N LEU A 257 -34.58 -19.18 1.54
CA LEU A 257 -34.88 -20.59 1.81
C LEU A 257 -36.10 -20.75 2.74
N TYR A 258 -36.26 -19.90 3.76
CA TYR A 258 -37.43 -19.92 4.66
C TYR A 258 -38.77 -19.82 3.90
N LYS A 259 -38.83 -18.98 2.86
CA LYS A 259 -40.05 -18.84 2.02
C LYS A 259 -40.35 -20.09 1.18
N PHE A 260 -39.34 -20.90 0.86
CA PHE A 260 -39.45 -22.06 -0.03
C PHE A 260 -39.28 -23.43 0.68
N THR A 261 -39.03 -23.45 1.99
CA THR A 261 -38.90 -24.69 2.76
C THR A 261 -40.27 -25.11 3.32
N PRO A 262 -40.65 -26.41 3.33
CA PRO A 262 -41.92 -26.91 3.92
C PRO A 262 -42.12 -26.54 5.40
N PHE A 263 -41.04 -26.15 6.08
CA PHE A 263 -41.05 -25.64 7.45
C PHE A 263 -41.80 -24.30 7.62
N GLY A 264 -41.85 -23.45 6.60
CA GLY A 264 -42.62 -22.20 6.65
C GLY A 264 -44.12 -22.44 6.77
N GLN A 265 -44.65 -23.40 6.01
CA GLN A 265 -46.05 -23.87 6.14
C GLN A 265 -46.30 -24.52 7.52
N TRP A 266 -45.31 -25.22 8.08
CA TRP A 266 -45.40 -25.82 9.42
C TRP A 266 -45.49 -24.80 10.56
N ILE A 267 -44.76 -23.67 10.49
CA ILE A 267 -44.84 -22.61 11.51
C ILE A 267 -46.17 -21.84 11.41
N HIS A 268 -46.63 -21.51 10.19
CA HIS A 268 -47.94 -20.88 9.98
C HIS A 268 -49.09 -21.75 10.52
N THR A 269 -49.02 -23.07 10.35
CA THR A 269 -50.02 -24.00 10.88
C THR A 269 -49.94 -24.19 12.40
N LYS A 270 -48.80 -23.90 13.04
CA LYS A 270 -48.62 -23.99 14.49
C LYS A 270 -49.03 -22.72 15.24
N ILE A 271 -48.81 -21.54 14.64
CA ILE A 271 -49.22 -20.24 15.20
C ILE A 271 -50.74 -20.02 15.08
N GLY A 272 -51.40 -20.63 14.08
CA GLY A 272 -52.86 -20.59 13.92
C GLY A 272 -53.67 -21.52 14.84
N ARG A 273 -53.03 -22.29 15.73
CA ARG A 273 -53.67 -23.36 16.51
C ARG A 273 -53.84 -23.04 18.00
N SER A 274 -54.15 -21.78 18.32
CA SER A 274 -54.63 -21.38 19.65
C SER A 274 -56.07 -20.84 19.58
N LYS A 275 -57.00 -21.65 19.06
CA LYS A 275 -58.42 -21.51 19.39
C LYS A 275 -58.89 -22.77 20.09
N VAL A 276 -59.27 -22.55 21.34
CA VAL A 276 -59.84 -23.47 22.31
C VAL A 276 -61.03 -24.21 21.68
N GLU A 277 -60.99 -25.53 21.73
CA GLU A 277 -62.06 -26.44 21.32
C GLU A 277 -62.75 -26.94 22.61
N TYR A 278 -64.05 -26.71 22.73
CA TYR A 278 -64.90 -27.32 23.74
C TYR A 278 -66.20 -27.81 23.07
N ASN A 279 -66.29 -29.14 22.94
CA ASN A 279 -67.47 -30.01 23.03
C ASN A 279 -68.63 -29.81 22.02
N ASN A 280 -69.38 -30.81 21.58
CA ASN A 280 -69.31 -32.27 21.46
C ASN A 280 -70.69 -32.66 20.86
N LEU A 281 -70.77 -33.84 20.23
CA LEU A 281 -71.99 -34.64 19.99
C LEU A 281 -72.89 -34.38 18.75
N TYR A 282 -73.29 -35.54 18.19
CA TYR A 282 -74.28 -35.86 17.16
C TYR A 282 -73.82 -35.68 15.69
N GLU A 283 -73.23 -36.70 15.07
CA GLU A 283 -73.87 -37.92 14.54
C GLU A 283 -74.69 -37.63 13.27
N GLN A 284 -74.25 -38.14 12.12
CA GLN A 284 -74.93 -39.21 11.39
C GLN A 284 -74.74 -39.12 9.87
N ASN A 285 -74.14 -40.20 9.33
CA ASN A 285 -74.37 -40.85 8.03
C ASN A 285 -74.19 -40.05 6.73
N SER A 286 -73.22 -40.47 5.91
CA SER A 286 -73.41 -41.31 4.69
C SER A 286 -73.91 -40.45 3.51
N GLN A 287 -73.47 -40.54 2.26
CA GLN A 287 -73.12 -41.66 1.40
C GLN A 287 -72.66 -40.96 0.08
N SER A 288 -71.47 -41.22 -0.44
CA SER A 288 -71.23 -42.05 -1.63
C SER A 288 -71.80 -41.55 -2.99
N PHE A 289 -70.88 -41.37 -3.96
CA PHE A 289 -70.98 -41.55 -5.42
C PHE A 289 -71.86 -40.63 -6.30
N LEU A 290 -71.28 -40.18 -7.43
CA LEU A 290 -71.65 -40.40 -8.85
C LEU A 290 -70.95 -39.33 -9.73
N ASN A 291 -69.93 -39.67 -10.52
CA ASN A 291 -69.95 -40.11 -11.93
C ASN A 291 -70.58 -39.12 -12.94
N THR A 292 -69.70 -38.57 -13.78
CA THR A 292 -69.70 -38.52 -15.28
C THR A 292 -71.03 -38.51 -16.04
N SER A 293 -71.19 -37.58 -17.00
CA SER A 293 -71.31 -37.88 -18.45
C SER A 293 -71.86 -36.70 -19.28
N ASP A 294 -71.29 -36.53 -20.47
CA ASP A 294 -71.71 -35.64 -21.57
C ASP A 294 -73.14 -35.92 -22.11
N ASN A 295 -73.82 -34.91 -22.66
CA ASN A 295 -73.99 -34.68 -24.11
C ASN A 295 -75.30 -33.92 -24.49
N GLU A 296 -75.15 -33.04 -25.49
CA GLU A 296 -76.08 -32.43 -26.47
C GLU A 296 -77.62 -32.41 -26.30
N SER A 297 -78.24 -31.25 -26.57
CA SER A 297 -79.06 -30.96 -27.78
C SER A 297 -79.97 -29.71 -27.58
N ILE A 298 -79.84 -28.64 -28.38
CA ILE A 298 -80.55 -28.27 -29.64
C ILE A 298 -81.80 -27.36 -29.44
N ASN A 299 -81.71 -26.17 -30.07
CA ASN A 299 -82.71 -25.37 -30.82
C ASN A 299 -83.57 -24.21 -30.26
N MET A 300 -83.39 -23.10 -31.00
CA MET A 300 -84.32 -22.21 -31.74
C MET A 300 -85.35 -21.32 -31.03
N ASN A 301 -85.13 -20.02 -31.27
CA ASN A 301 -86.02 -18.86 -31.43
C ASN A 301 -87.55 -19.07 -31.42
N ASP A 302 -88.24 -18.24 -30.63
CA ASP A 302 -89.43 -17.47 -31.06
C ASP A 302 -89.72 -16.30 -30.08
N ASP A 303 -89.47 -15.08 -30.56
CA ASP A 303 -90.23 -13.80 -30.51
C ASP A 303 -91.35 -13.48 -29.45
N PRO A 304 -91.75 -12.18 -29.31
CA PRO A 304 -91.72 -11.44 -28.03
C PRO A 304 -93.10 -10.96 -27.53
N TYR A 305 -93.25 -10.69 -26.22
CA TYR A 305 -94.35 -9.83 -25.73
C TYR A 305 -93.98 -8.90 -24.57
N HIS A 306 -94.26 -7.62 -24.83
CA HIS A 306 -94.36 -6.50 -23.91
C HIS A 306 -95.53 -6.65 -22.93
N ILE A 307 -95.33 -6.28 -21.67
CA ILE A 307 -96.40 -5.85 -20.77
C ILE A 307 -95.99 -4.52 -20.13
N SER A 308 -96.88 -3.53 -20.23
CA SER A 308 -96.77 -2.20 -19.64
C SER A 308 -97.89 -2.01 -18.63
N TYR A 309 -97.65 -1.24 -17.56
CA TYR A 309 -98.66 -0.33 -17.00
C TYR A 309 -98.00 0.79 -16.17
N ASN A 310 -98.50 2.01 -16.40
CA ASN A 310 -98.08 3.30 -15.85
C ASN A 310 -98.74 3.62 -14.50
N SER A 311 -98.15 4.53 -13.72
CA SER A 311 -98.90 5.63 -13.05
C SER A 311 -98.00 6.71 -12.43
N MET A 312 -97.91 7.86 -13.12
CA MET A 312 -97.98 9.25 -12.66
C MET A 312 -97.28 9.78 -11.38
N ARG A 313 -96.32 10.71 -11.65
CA ARG A 313 -96.30 12.16 -11.36
C ARG A 313 -95.79 12.72 -10.01
N ASN A 314 -95.06 13.83 -10.18
CA ASN A 314 -94.67 14.95 -9.29
C ASN A 314 -93.19 14.88 -8.89
N LEU A 315 -92.33 15.87 -9.14
CA LEU A 315 -92.50 17.29 -9.52
C LEU A 315 -91.29 17.75 -10.35
#